data_AF-A0A803M9C1-F1
#
_entry.id   AF-A0A803M9C1-F1
#
_cell.length_a   1.000
_cell.length_b   1.000
_cell.length_c   1.000
_cell.angle_alpha   90.00
_cell.angle_beta   90.00
_cell.angle_gamma   90.00
#
_symmetry.space_group_name_H-M   'P 1'
#
loop_
_entity.id
_entity.type
_entity.pdbx_description
1 polymer ?
#
loop_
_entity_poly.entity_id
_entity_poly.type
_entity_poly.pdbx_seq_one_letter_code
_entity_poly.pdbx_strand_id
1 'polypeptide(L)'
;MEFQVVEGSGSGGAAYTLKPSRYSNEDILLFIDVDNESMVEMKNTGPNGRPITRLDSIKQSILLFINAKLTINPNHRFAFASLSNSASWVVF
;
A
#
# COMPACT_ATOMS: atom_id res chain seq x y z
N MET A 1 -21.35 14.36 -20.03
CA MET A 1 -20.60 14.57 -18.76
C MET A 1 -21.62 15.03 -17.75
N GLU A 2 -22.09 14.13 -16.90
CA GLU A 2 -22.99 14.52 -15.81
C GLU A 2 -22.17 14.58 -14.53
N PHE A 3 -22.09 15.79 -13.98
CA PHE A 3 -21.62 16.05 -12.64
C PHE A 3 -22.80 15.84 -11.70
N GLN A 4 -22.68 14.90 -10.76
CA GLN A 4 -23.63 14.78 -9.67
C GLN A 4 -23.01 15.36 -8.40
N VAL A 5 -23.47 16.55 -8.03
CA VAL A 5 -23.18 17.20 -6.74
C VAL A 5 -23.95 16.44 -5.66
N VAL A 6 -23.25 15.95 -4.64
CA VAL A 6 -23.87 15.33 -3.46
C VAL A 6 -23.81 16.34 -2.32
N GLU A 7 -24.95 16.94 -2.00
CA GLU A 7 -25.13 17.71 -0.77
C GLU A 7 -25.27 16.76 0.42
N GLY A 8 -24.43 16.98 1.43
CA GLY A 8 -24.40 16.18 2.64
C GLY A 8 -25.60 16.45 3.55
N SER A 9 -26.24 15.37 3.98
CA SER A 9 -27.10 15.34 5.17
C SER A 9 -26.81 14.06 5.95
N GLY A 10 -26.36 14.22 7.19
CA GLY A 10 -25.89 13.12 8.03
C GLY A 10 -27.04 12.36 8.73
N SER A 11 -27.06 11.04 8.59
CA SER A 11 -27.32 10.04 9.65
C SER A 11 -27.49 8.65 9.03
N GLY A 12 -26.75 7.66 9.55
CA GLY A 12 -26.77 6.27 9.10
C GLY A 12 -25.77 5.99 7.97
N GLY A 13 -24.49 5.84 8.31
CA GLY A 13 -23.47 5.41 7.34
C GLY A 13 -23.89 4.07 6.75
N ALA A 14 -24.35 4.07 5.49
CA ALA A 14 -24.69 2.86 4.77
C ALA A 14 -23.49 1.92 4.85
N ALA A 15 -23.70 0.73 5.40
CA ALA A 15 -22.65 -0.29 5.47
C ALA A 15 -22.12 -0.53 4.06
N TYR A 16 -20.83 -0.26 3.86
CA TYR A 16 -20.17 -0.48 2.59
C TYR A 16 -20.35 -1.96 2.20
N THR A 17 -21.24 -2.20 1.23
CA THR A 17 -21.58 -3.55 0.77
C THR A 17 -20.87 -3.78 -0.55
N LEU A 18 -19.83 -4.62 -0.51
CA LEU A 18 -19.14 -5.06 -1.72
C LEU A 18 -20.03 -6.05 -2.48
N LYS A 19 -20.20 -5.83 -3.78
CA LYS A 19 -20.82 -6.83 -4.64
C LYS A 19 -19.93 -8.09 -4.64
N PRO A 20 -20.49 -9.29 -4.47
CA PRO A 20 -19.74 -10.53 -4.66
C PRO A 20 -19.14 -10.53 -6.07
N SER A 21 -17.82 -10.47 -6.16
CA SER A 21 -17.07 -10.59 -7.41
C SER A 21 -16.09 -11.76 -7.31
N ARG A 22 -15.76 -12.37 -8.44
CA ARG A 22 -14.63 -13.30 -8.49
C ARG A 22 -13.35 -12.49 -8.30
N TYR A 23 -12.41 -13.04 -7.53
CA TYR A 23 -11.08 -12.45 -7.44
C TYR A 23 -10.40 -12.52 -8.81
N SER A 24 -10.12 -11.36 -9.38
CA SER A 24 -9.37 -11.24 -10.64
C SER A 24 -7.87 -11.31 -10.35
N ASN A 25 -7.10 -11.68 -11.37
CA ASN A 25 -5.66 -11.44 -11.36
C ASN A 25 -5.44 -9.92 -11.45
N GLU A 26 -4.47 -9.41 -10.71
CA GLU A 26 -4.14 -7.98 -10.69
C GLU A 26 -2.64 -7.82 -10.91
N ASP A 27 -2.29 -6.76 -11.64
CA ASP A 27 -0.93 -6.26 -11.79
C ASP A 27 -0.78 -5.05 -10.88
N ILE A 28 0.00 -5.20 -9.82
CA ILE A 28 0.11 -4.20 -8.76
C ILE A 28 1.48 -3.55 -8.83
N LEU A 29 1.50 -2.24 -9.09
CA LEU A 29 2.70 -1.42 -9.15
C LEU A 29 2.87 -0.62 -7.86
N LEU A 30 3.96 -0.87 -7.14
CA LEU A 30 4.31 -0.20 -5.89
C LEU A 30 5.38 0.86 -6.17
N PHE A 31 5.02 2.13 -6.03
CA PHE A 31 5.97 3.24 -6.02
C PHE A 31 6.36 3.58 -4.59
N ILE A 32 7.64 3.48 -4.28
CA ILE A 32 8.17 3.66 -2.93
C ILE A 32 9.04 4.90 -2.92
N ASP A 33 8.64 5.90 -2.13
CA ASP A 33 9.49 7.04 -1.81
C ASP A 33 10.66 6.58 -0.93
N VAL A 34 11.89 6.81 -1.42
CA VAL A 34 13.14 6.42 -0.77
C VAL A 34 14.03 7.63 -0.43
N ASP A 35 13.44 8.83 -0.35
CA ASP A 35 14.18 10.03 0.05
C ASP A 35 14.57 10.01 1.53
N ASN A 36 15.41 10.98 1.94
CA ASN A 36 15.96 11.07 3.30
C ASN A 36 14.90 11.02 4.42
N GLU A 37 13.68 11.50 4.16
CA GLU A 37 12.58 11.45 5.13
C GLU A 37 12.17 10.00 5.46
N SER A 38 12.30 9.09 4.51
CA SER A 38 12.05 7.66 4.69
C SER A 38 13.08 6.99 5.62
N MET A 39 14.27 7.56 5.74
CA MET A 39 15.37 7.03 6.55
C MET A 39 15.32 7.48 8.02
N VAL A 40 14.38 8.37 8.38
CA VAL A 40 14.23 8.86 9.76
C VAL A 40 13.67 7.76 10.66
N GLU A 41 14.22 7.66 11.86
CA GLU A 41 13.74 6.75 12.89
C GLU A 41 12.33 7.10 13.37
N MET A 42 11.50 6.08 13.52
CA MET A 42 10.17 6.22 14.09
C MET A 42 10.24 6.20 15.61
N LYS A 43 9.22 6.77 16.27
CA LYS A 43 9.05 6.69 17.73
C LYS A 43 8.78 5.26 18.24
N ASN A 44 8.53 4.32 17.34
CA ASN A 44 8.36 2.91 17.65
C ASN A 44 9.69 2.18 17.53
N THR A 45 9.88 1.17 18.36
CA THR A 45 10.98 0.23 18.25
C THR A 45 10.53 -1.06 17.58
N GLY A 46 11.38 -1.62 16.74
CA GLY A 46 11.20 -2.95 16.17
C GLY A 46 11.49 -4.05 17.20
N PRO A 47 11.57 -5.31 16.73
CA PRO A 47 11.90 -6.46 17.56
C PRO A 47 13.17 -6.21 18.37
N ASN A 48 13.16 -6.62 19.65
CA ASN A 48 14.26 -6.45 20.59
C ASN A 48 14.65 -4.99 20.87
N GLY A 49 13.73 -4.03 20.67
CA GLY A 49 13.98 -2.62 20.97
C GLY A 49 14.85 -1.91 19.91
N ARG A 50 15.12 -2.54 18.77
CA ARG A 50 15.93 -1.93 17.70
C ARG A 50 15.20 -0.72 17.10
N PRO A 51 15.86 0.45 16.95
CA PRO A 51 15.28 1.55 16.19
C PRO A 51 14.89 1.10 14.78
N ILE A 52 13.73 1.52 14.29
CA ILE A 52 13.25 1.24 12.93
C ILE A 52 13.05 2.55 12.20
N THR A 53 13.49 2.59 10.95
CA THR A 53 13.21 3.72 10.07
C THR A 53 11.79 3.64 9.52
N ARG A 54 11.28 4.73 8.94
CA ARG A 54 10.01 4.69 8.20
C ARG A 54 10.09 3.69 7.05
N LEU A 55 11.22 3.66 6.33
CA LEU A 55 11.45 2.73 5.23
C LEU A 55 11.40 1.26 5.68
N ASP A 56 11.92 0.94 6.86
CA ASP A 56 11.81 -0.42 7.42
C ASP A 56 10.35 -0.81 7.68
N SER A 57 9.55 0.11 8.22
CA SER A 57 8.13 -0.11 8.46
C SER A 57 7.33 -0.24 7.15
N ILE A 58 7.68 0.55 6.14
CA ILE A 58 7.10 0.47 4.79
C ILE A 58 7.40 -0.91 4.18
N LYS A 59 8.66 -1.37 4.24
CA LYS A 59 9.05 -2.71 3.76
C LYS A 59 8.24 -3.83 4.42
N GLN A 60 8.09 -3.79 5.75
CA GLN A 60 7.29 -4.78 6.48
C GLN A 60 5.81 -4.75 6.07
N SER A 61 5.26 -3.55 5.91
CA SER A 61 3.86 -3.37 5.49
C SER A 61 3.61 -3.87 4.07
N ILE A 62 4.54 -3.61 3.15
CA ILE A 62 4.51 -4.12 1.78
C ILE A 62 4.62 -5.64 1.76
N LEU A 63 5.51 -6.22 2.57
CA LEU A 63 5.65 -7.68 2.67
C LEU A 63 4.35 -8.32 3.16
N LEU A 64 3.72 -7.77 4.20
CA LEU A 64 2.43 -8.24 4.69
C LEU A 64 1.35 -8.14 3.61
N PHE A 65 1.27 -6.99 2.93
CA PHE A 65 0.30 -6.75 1.85
C PHE A 65 0.44 -7.77 0.71
N ILE A 66 1.67 -8.02 0.23
CA ILE A 66 1.94 -8.97 -0.85
C ILE A 66 1.54 -10.39 -0.43
N ASN A 67 1.94 -10.82 0.77
CA ASN A 67 1.58 -12.15 1.28
C ASN A 67 0.06 -12.31 1.40
N ALA A 68 -0.64 -11.28 1.90
CA ALA A 68 -2.10 -11.30 1.99
C ALA A 68 -2.75 -11.43 0.60
N LYS A 69 -2.29 -10.65 -0.39
CA LYS A 69 -2.79 -10.72 -1.77
C LYS A 69 -2.51 -12.08 -2.40
N LEU A 70 -1.29 -12.60 -2.29
CA LEU A 70 -0.93 -13.92 -2.83
C LEU A 70 -1.70 -15.07 -2.17
N THR A 71 -2.04 -14.95 -0.89
CA THR A 71 -2.91 -15.91 -0.18
C THR A 71 -4.33 -15.93 -0.76
N ILE A 72 -4.85 -14.76 -1.17
CA ILE A 72 -6.18 -14.64 -1.81
C ILE A 72 -6.16 -15.19 -3.23
N ASN A 73 -5.13 -14.84 -4.02
CA ASN A 73 -4.94 -15.32 -5.38
C ASN A 73 -3.44 -15.36 -5.73
N PRO A 74 -2.86 -16.55 -5.98
CA PRO A 74 -1.44 -16.69 -6.27
C PRO A 74 -1.03 -16.12 -7.64
N ASN A 75 -1.99 -15.77 -8.51
CA ASN A 75 -1.73 -15.20 -9.83
C ASN A 75 -1.60 -13.67 -9.84
N HIS A 76 -1.66 -13.00 -8.69
CA HIS A 76 -1.32 -11.58 -8.62
C HIS A 76 0.16 -11.36 -8.96
N ARG A 77 0.44 -10.32 -9.75
CA ARG A 77 1.80 -9.94 -10.14
C ARG A 77 2.15 -8.60 -9.52
N PHE A 78 3.41 -8.45 -9.13
CA PHE A 78 3.91 -7.27 -8.44
C PHE A 78 5.13 -6.71 -9.17
N ALA A 79 5.20 -5.40 -9.26
CA ALA A 79 6.37 -4.67 -9.69
C ALA A 79 6.62 -3.49 -8.74
N PHE A 80 7.88 -3.08 -8.65
CA PHE A 80 8.31 -2.05 -7.71
C PHE A 80 9.10 -0.98 -8.45
N ALA A 81 8.89 0.27 -8.05
CA ALA A 81 9.69 1.39 -8.48
C ALA A 81 10.06 2.25 -7.27
N SER A 82 11.30 2.73 -7.23
CA SER A 82 11.73 3.72 -6.26
C SER A 82 11.48 5.12 -6.80
N LEU A 83 11.09 6.03 -5.92
CA LEU A 83 10.97 7.46 -6.16
C LEU A 83 12.02 8.16 -5.30
N SER A 84 12.93 8.88 -5.97
CA SER A 84 13.84 9.84 -5.33
C SER A 84 13.96 11.06 -6.24
N ASN A 85 15.17 11.52 -6.57
CA ASN A 85 15.41 12.51 -7.62
C ASN A 85 14.78 12.12 -8.99
N SER A 86 14.64 10.83 -9.25
CA SER A 86 13.88 10.30 -10.38
C SER A 86 13.19 8.98 -10.01
N ALA A 87 12.20 8.60 -10.83
CA ALA A 87 11.57 7.30 -10.73
C ALA A 87 12.43 6.23 -11.41
N SER A 88 12.66 5.11 -10.75
CA SER A 88 13.41 3.99 -11.33
C SER A 88 12.78 2.65 -10.98
N TRP A 89 12.75 1.73 -11.94
CA TRP A 89 12.32 0.36 -11.71
C TRP A 89 13.28 -0.37 -10.78
N VAL A 90 12.75 -1.07 -9.79
CA VAL A 90 13.56 -1.97 -8.95
C VAL A 90 13.57 -3.33 -9.64
N VAL A 91 14.74 -3.72 -10.13
CA VAL A 91 14.97 -5.02 -10.77
C VAL A 91 15.60 -5.94 -9.73
N PHE A 92 15.04 -7.13 -9.54
CA PHE A 92 15.54 -8.17 -8.63
C PHE A 92 16.11 -9.33 -9.41
#